data_AF-A0A931YGV3-F1
#
_entry.id   AF-A0A931YGV3-F1
#
_cell.length_a   1.000
_cell.length_b   1.000
_cell.length_c   1.000
_cell.angle_alpha   90.00
_cell.angle_beta   90.00
_cell.angle_gamma   90.00
#
_symmetry.space_group_name_H-M   'P 1'
#
loop_
_entity.id
_entity.type
_entity.pdbx_description
1 polymer ?
#
loop_
_entity_poly.entity_id
_entity_poly.type
_entity_poly.pdbx_seq_one_letter_code
_entity_poly.pdbx_strand_id
1 'polypeptide(L)'
;MAEVTPFDPYEADAEEPELGTKTRGASKESHEVQLIPSGVLALDVQAYVDDFNARVIGAYEKGAGSHELPADVGVARSLIPPGTAALRDFSYLAPAIPELDAERCVGCMTCVTECPDTAILGKAIPASRLEAALAKVGDPAERGFLASHWVRTRKYFDVPAKKGLEGALFGIFMDPTKCKGCAECVEVCADLGYHALRMTPKG
;
A
#
# COMPACT_ATOMS: atom_id res chain seq x y z
N MET A 1 18.60 -66.58 39.20
CA MET A 1 19.50 -65.72 38.41
C MET A 1 18.75 -65.42 37.13
N ALA A 2 18.20 -64.22 36.98
CA ALA A 2 17.49 -63.83 35.77
C ALA A 2 18.52 -63.38 34.72
N GLU A 3 18.44 -63.92 33.52
CA GLU A 3 19.22 -63.44 32.38
C GLU A 3 18.85 -61.98 32.08
N VAL A 4 19.84 -61.10 32.13
CA VAL A 4 19.70 -59.72 31.64
C VAL A 4 20.02 -59.77 30.16
N THR A 5 19.01 -59.55 29.33
CA THR A 5 19.21 -59.37 27.89
C THR A 5 20.09 -58.14 27.65
N PRO A 6 21.10 -58.20 26.76
CA PRO A 6 21.91 -57.04 26.42
C PRO A 6 21.02 -55.94 25.83
N PHE A 7 21.21 -54.71 26.30
CA PHE A 7 20.60 -53.53 25.67
C PHE A 7 21.14 -53.41 24.24
N ASP A 8 20.30 -53.68 23.25
CA ASP A 8 20.61 -53.42 21.85
C ASP A 8 20.09 -52.03 21.47
N PRO A 9 20.98 -51.04 21.26
CA PRO A 9 20.58 -49.68 20.85
C PRO A 9 20.00 -49.62 19.43
N TYR A 10 19.97 -50.73 18.69
CA TYR A 10 19.40 -50.84 17.34
C TYR A 10 18.03 -51.52 17.29
N GLU A 11 17.53 -52.10 18.40
CA GLU A 11 16.10 -52.36 18.57
C GLU A 11 15.37 -51.07 18.93
N ALA A 12 15.55 -50.04 18.09
CA ALA A 12 14.71 -48.87 18.13
C ALA A 12 13.33 -49.32 17.65
N ASP A 13 12.32 -49.15 18.49
CA ASP A 13 10.92 -49.17 18.09
C ASP A 13 10.83 -48.46 16.74
N ALA A 14 10.36 -49.19 15.72
CA ALA A 14 10.08 -48.60 14.42
C ALA A 14 8.87 -47.67 14.60
N GLU A 15 9.10 -46.51 15.20
CA GLU A 15 8.13 -45.42 15.21
C GLU A 15 7.85 -45.09 13.75
N GLU A 16 6.59 -45.23 13.36
CA GLU A 16 6.15 -44.82 12.04
C GLU A 16 6.59 -43.37 11.82
N PRO A 17 7.20 -43.05 10.66
CA PRO A 17 7.73 -41.72 10.43
C PRO A 17 6.61 -40.69 10.59
N GLU A 18 6.78 -39.78 11.54
CA GLU A 18 5.88 -38.64 11.71
C GLU A 18 5.85 -37.80 10.43
N LEU A 19 4.70 -37.20 10.14
CA LEU A 19 4.47 -36.40 8.94
C LEU A 19 5.51 -35.27 8.83
N GLY A 20 6.28 -35.26 7.73
CA GLY A 20 7.36 -34.30 7.51
C GLY A 20 8.72 -34.70 8.08
N THR A 21 8.85 -35.90 8.65
CA THR A 21 10.14 -36.46 9.08
C THR A 21 10.62 -37.53 8.12
N LYS A 22 11.87 -37.41 7.66
CA LYS A 22 12.47 -38.44 6.80
C LYS A 22 12.91 -39.64 7.64
N THR A 23 12.73 -40.84 7.11
CA THR A 23 13.38 -42.02 7.67
C THR A 23 14.90 -41.89 7.61
N ARG A 24 15.56 -42.39 8.66
CA ARG A 24 17.01 -42.31 8.80
C ARG A 24 17.68 -43.01 7.61
N GLY A 25 18.52 -42.27 6.89
CA GLY A 25 19.21 -42.77 5.69
C GLY A 25 18.50 -42.49 4.34
N ALA A 26 17.27 -41.97 4.34
CA ALA A 26 16.57 -41.61 3.12
C ALA A 26 17.16 -40.36 2.44
N SER A 27 16.98 -40.28 1.11
CA SER A 27 17.45 -39.17 0.29
C SER A 27 16.71 -37.87 0.65
N LYS A 28 17.30 -36.71 0.32
CA LYS A 28 16.65 -35.42 0.62
C LYS A 28 15.38 -35.21 -0.21
N GLU A 29 15.29 -35.79 -1.40
CA GLU A 29 14.12 -35.71 -2.29
C GLU A 29 12.91 -36.43 -1.69
N SER A 30 13.13 -37.44 -0.84
CA SER A 30 12.06 -38.13 -0.10
C SER A 30 11.29 -37.21 0.86
N HIS A 31 11.88 -36.06 1.23
CA HIS A 31 11.28 -35.06 2.13
C HIS A 31 10.14 -34.28 1.45
N GLU A 32 10.23 -34.04 0.14
CA GLU A 32 9.27 -33.22 -0.62
C GLU A 32 7.97 -34.00 -0.87
N VAL A 33 8.08 -35.33 -1.02
CA VAL A 33 6.96 -36.26 -1.23
C VAL A 33 6.08 -36.42 0.02
N GLN A 34 6.63 -36.17 1.21
CA GLN A 34 5.91 -36.27 2.48
C GLN A 34 5.29 -34.95 2.95
N LEU A 35 5.45 -33.87 2.19
CA LEU A 35 4.76 -32.61 2.47
C LEU A 35 3.29 -32.73 2.07
N ILE A 36 2.40 -32.20 2.90
CA ILE A 36 0.96 -32.17 2.62
C ILE A 36 0.73 -31.37 1.31
N PRO A 37 0.07 -31.94 0.28
CA PRO A 37 -0.21 -31.24 -0.99
C PRO A 37 -1.15 -30.04 -0.83
N SER A 38 -2.03 -30.10 0.17
CA SER A 38 -2.82 -28.96 0.64
C SER A 38 -2.00 -28.18 1.66
N GLY A 39 -1.81 -26.88 1.43
CA GLY A 39 -1.15 -26.02 2.40
C GLY A 39 -1.73 -26.27 3.80
N VAL A 40 -0.84 -26.47 4.79
CA VAL A 40 -1.16 -26.82 6.19
C VAL A 40 -2.19 -25.89 6.85
N LEU A 41 -2.55 -24.78 6.21
CA LEU A 41 -3.56 -23.83 6.67
C LEU A 41 -4.46 -23.43 5.48
N ALA A 42 -5.76 -23.66 5.63
CA ALA A 42 -6.74 -22.87 4.90
C ALA A 42 -6.74 -21.47 5.54
N LEU A 43 -6.00 -20.54 4.93
CA LEU A 43 -5.97 -19.16 5.37
C LEU A 43 -7.08 -18.39 4.65
N ASP A 44 -8.06 -17.89 5.40
CA ASP A 44 -8.92 -16.83 4.90
C ASP A 44 -8.08 -15.55 4.77
N VAL A 45 -7.70 -15.23 3.53
CA VAL A 45 -6.82 -14.11 3.23
C VAL A 45 -7.44 -12.79 3.67
N GLN A 46 -8.74 -12.62 3.49
CA GLN A 46 -9.40 -11.36 3.83
C GLN A 46 -9.47 -11.20 5.35
N ALA A 47 -9.90 -12.23 6.06
CA ALA A 47 -9.94 -12.20 7.52
C ALA A 47 -8.54 -12.00 8.14
N TYR A 48 -7.50 -12.60 7.54
CA TYR A 48 -6.12 -12.40 7.98
C TYR A 48 -5.63 -10.97 7.74
N VAL A 49 -5.91 -10.39 6.57
CA VAL A 49 -5.58 -8.98 6.26
C VAL A 49 -6.26 -8.04 7.25
N ASP A 50 -7.54 -8.26 7.52
CA ASP A 50 -8.33 -7.42 8.42
C ASP A 50 -7.82 -7.51 9.87
N ASP A 51 -7.54 -8.72 10.36
CA ASP A 51 -6.93 -8.93 11.69
C ASP A 51 -5.52 -8.33 11.76
N PHE A 52 -4.65 -8.55 10.76
CA PHE A 52 -3.30 -7.98 10.76
C PHE A 52 -3.34 -6.45 10.81
N ASN A 53 -4.18 -5.84 9.99
CA ASN A 53 -4.36 -4.39 9.94
C ASN A 53 -4.91 -3.82 11.25
N ALA A 54 -5.86 -4.48 11.89
CA ALA A 54 -6.47 -3.98 13.12
C ALA A 54 -5.61 -4.25 14.36
N ARG A 55 -5.17 -5.50 14.54
CA ARG A 55 -4.50 -5.98 15.75
C ARG A 55 -3.00 -5.73 15.70
N VAL A 56 -2.32 -6.16 14.64
CA VAL A 56 -0.85 -6.09 14.56
C VAL A 56 -0.40 -4.65 14.31
N ILE A 57 -0.87 -4.01 13.23
CA ILE A 57 -0.49 -2.61 12.94
C ILE A 57 -0.97 -1.69 14.07
N GLY A 58 -2.21 -1.82 14.51
CA GLY A 58 -2.76 -1.00 15.59
C GLY A 58 -2.00 -1.11 16.92
N ALA A 59 -1.44 -2.29 17.26
CA ALA A 59 -0.59 -2.44 18.45
C ALA A 59 0.77 -1.75 18.28
N TYR A 60 1.39 -1.79 17.10
CA TYR A 60 2.64 -1.08 16.83
C TYR A 60 2.45 0.44 16.81
N GLU A 61 1.34 0.95 16.26
CA GLU A 61 1.01 2.38 16.28
C GLU A 61 0.85 2.93 17.70
N LYS A 62 0.33 2.12 18.63
CA LYS A 62 0.21 2.45 20.06
C LYS A 62 1.50 2.23 20.85
N GLY A 63 2.56 1.70 20.22
CA GLY A 63 3.81 1.36 20.90
C GLY A 63 3.75 0.11 21.80
N ALA A 64 2.66 -0.68 21.73
CA ALA A 64 2.45 -1.85 22.58
C ALA A 64 2.77 -3.19 21.89
N GLY A 65 3.04 -3.18 20.58
CA GLY A 65 3.22 -4.37 19.75
C GLY A 65 4.23 -5.39 20.30
N SER A 66 5.35 -4.93 20.87
CA SER A 66 6.39 -5.82 21.40
C SER A 66 6.04 -6.53 22.71
N HIS A 67 5.00 -6.08 23.41
CA HIS A 67 4.62 -6.61 24.73
C HIS A 67 3.25 -7.30 24.73
N GLU A 68 2.34 -6.87 23.85
CA GLU A 68 0.94 -7.34 23.85
C GLU A 68 0.64 -8.36 22.76
N LEU A 69 1.43 -8.41 21.67
CA LEU A 69 1.15 -9.34 20.58
C LEU A 69 1.59 -10.76 20.93
N PRO A 70 0.71 -11.77 20.80
CA PRO A 70 1.07 -13.16 21.06
C PRO A 70 1.97 -13.71 19.94
N ALA A 71 2.77 -14.73 20.28
CA ALA A 71 3.43 -15.58 19.30
C ALA A 71 2.40 -16.50 18.62
N ASP A 72 1.65 -15.95 17.68
CA ASP A 72 0.65 -16.68 16.88
C ASP A 72 1.24 -17.23 15.58
N VAL A 73 0.41 -17.95 14.81
CA VAL A 73 0.82 -18.58 13.54
C VAL A 73 1.23 -17.54 12.49
N GLY A 74 0.62 -16.35 12.50
CA GLY A 74 0.94 -15.27 11.56
C GLY A 74 2.33 -14.69 11.83
N VAL A 75 2.63 -14.40 13.10
CA VAL A 75 3.94 -13.96 13.57
C VAL A 75 4.99 -15.05 13.34
N ALA A 76 4.70 -16.30 13.71
CA ALA A 76 5.62 -17.43 13.54
C ALA A 76 6.03 -17.66 12.09
N ARG A 77 5.14 -17.35 11.13
CA ARG A 77 5.42 -17.46 9.70
C ARG A 77 5.90 -16.16 9.05
N SER A 78 5.96 -15.07 9.81
CA SER A 78 6.30 -13.73 9.30
C SER A 78 5.46 -13.33 8.08
N LEU A 79 4.16 -13.67 8.09
CA LEU A 79 3.25 -13.34 7.00
C LEU A 79 2.80 -11.88 7.14
N ILE A 80 3.28 -11.03 6.24
CA ILE A 80 2.91 -9.60 6.18
C ILE A 80 2.06 -9.36 4.94
N PRO A 81 0.79 -8.91 5.09
CA PRO A 81 -0.04 -8.58 3.94
C PRO A 81 0.52 -7.42 3.11
N PRO A 82 0.29 -7.41 1.78
CA PRO A 82 0.61 -6.26 0.95
C PRO A 82 -0.26 -5.05 1.35
N GLY A 83 0.25 -3.84 1.13
CA GLY A 83 -0.54 -2.61 1.32
C GLY A 83 -0.69 -2.12 2.77
N THR A 84 -0.06 -2.77 3.75
CA THR A 84 -0.09 -2.35 5.17
C THR A 84 0.44 -0.91 5.39
N ALA A 85 1.30 -0.41 4.49
CA ALA A 85 1.74 0.99 4.50
C ALA A 85 0.59 2.01 4.32
N ALA A 86 -0.56 1.59 3.78
CA ALA A 86 -1.74 2.45 3.63
C ALA A 86 -2.28 2.94 4.99
N LEU A 87 -1.96 2.28 6.09
CA LEU A 87 -2.39 2.67 7.43
C LEU A 87 -1.45 3.69 8.09
N ARG A 88 -0.20 3.80 7.62
CA ARG A 88 0.79 4.70 8.23
C ARG A 88 0.39 6.16 8.06
N ASP A 89 0.38 6.91 9.15
CA ASP A 89 0.21 8.36 9.12
C ASP A 89 1.59 9.06 9.23
N PHE A 90 1.82 10.05 8.37
CA PHE A 90 2.97 10.96 8.36
C PHE A 90 2.55 12.41 8.60
N SER A 91 1.28 12.67 8.91
CA SER A 91 0.74 13.99 9.18
C SER A 91 1.49 14.74 10.29
N TYR A 92 2.10 14.05 11.24
CA TYR A 92 2.92 14.69 12.29
C TYR A 92 4.33 15.11 11.83
N LEU A 93 4.82 14.60 10.70
CA LEU A 93 6.16 14.91 10.20
C LEU A 93 6.22 16.19 9.37
N ALA A 94 5.21 16.44 8.54
CA ALA A 94 5.19 17.58 7.64
C ALA A 94 4.67 18.83 8.36
N PRO A 95 5.42 19.93 8.52
CA PRO A 95 4.85 21.20 8.98
C PRO A 95 4.10 21.95 7.86
N ALA A 96 4.49 21.71 6.61
CA ALA A 96 3.95 22.32 5.41
C ALA A 96 3.73 21.26 4.33
N ILE A 97 2.78 21.52 3.41
CA ILE A 97 2.41 20.62 2.32
C ILE A 97 2.21 21.42 1.01
N PRO A 98 2.39 20.81 -0.17
CA PRO A 98 2.27 21.52 -1.45
C PRO A 98 0.82 21.94 -1.77
N GLU A 99 0.63 23.23 -2.03
CA GLU A 99 -0.58 23.80 -2.61
C GLU A 99 -0.44 23.95 -4.13
N LEU A 100 -1.50 23.60 -4.86
CA LEU A 100 -1.58 23.66 -6.32
C LEU A 100 -2.10 25.01 -6.80
N ASP A 101 -1.36 25.66 -7.68
CA ASP A 101 -1.86 26.67 -8.61
C ASP A 101 -2.32 25.96 -9.89
N ALA A 102 -3.64 25.71 -9.98
CA ALA A 102 -4.22 24.91 -11.05
C ALA A 102 -4.04 25.56 -12.43
N GLU A 103 -4.02 26.89 -12.53
CA GLU A 103 -3.91 27.61 -13.81
C GLU A 103 -2.53 27.43 -14.45
N ARG A 104 -1.49 27.21 -13.63
CA ARG A 104 -0.11 26.95 -14.09
C ARG A 104 0.16 25.48 -14.41
N CYS A 105 -0.70 24.57 -13.96
CA CYS A 105 -0.46 23.15 -14.10
C CYS A 105 -0.66 22.67 -15.54
N VAL A 106 0.40 22.16 -16.17
CA VAL A 106 0.34 21.64 -17.55
C VAL A 106 -0.04 20.16 -17.65
N GLY A 107 -0.19 19.47 -16.51
CA GLY A 107 -0.48 18.03 -16.48
C GLY A 107 0.69 17.13 -16.90
N CYS A 108 1.93 17.49 -16.56
CA CYS A 108 3.10 16.66 -16.86
C CYS A 108 3.17 15.39 -15.98
N MET A 109 2.64 15.45 -14.75
CA MET A 109 2.74 14.44 -13.69
C MET A 109 4.15 14.22 -13.12
N THR A 110 5.13 15.08 -13.41
CA THR A 110 6.49 14.91 -12.84
C THR A 110 6.49 15.01 -11.32
N CYS A 111 5.70 15.91 -10.74
CA CYS A 111 5.51 16.00 -9.29
C CYS A 111 4.96 14.71 -8.65
N VAL A 112 4.17 13.93 -9.39
CA VAL A 112 3.66 12.61 -8.95
C VAL A 112 4.78 11.58 -8.99
N THR A 113 5.59 11.60 -10.05
CA THR A 113 6.72 10.68 -10.22
C THR A 113 7.82 10.90 -9.17
N GLU A 114 8.14 12.15 -8.84
CA GLU A 114 9.20 12.47 -7.87
C GLU A 114 8.75 12.31 -6.41
N CYS A 115 7.47 12.08 -6.14
CA CYS A 115 7.02 11.92 -4.78
C CYS A 115 7.49 10.56 -4.21
N PRO A 116 8.35 10.54 -3.18
CA PRO A 116 8.90 9.28 -2.66
C PRO A 116 7.88 8.43 -1.89
N ASP A 117 6.72 9.00 -1.55
CA ASP A 117 5.70 8.39 -0.69
C ASP A 117 4.34 8.24 -1.36
N THR A 118 4.21 8.58 -2.66
CA THR A 118 2.93 8.55 -3.38
C THR A 118 1.85 9.43 -2.71
N ALA A 119 2.28 10.50 -2.03
CA ALA A 119 1.40 11.43 -1.33
C ALA A 119 0.70 12.44 -2.25
N ILE A 120 1.08 12.51 -3.52
CA ILE A 120 0.51 13.42 -4.52
C ILE A 120 0.14 12.61 -5.76
N LEU A 121 -1.11 12.71 -6.20
CA LEU A 121 -1.70 11.88 -7.24
C LEU A 121 -2.34 12.74 -8.32
N GLY A 122 -2.13 12.35 -9.57
CA GLY A 122 -2.79 12.96 -10.72
C GLY A 122 -4.05 12.20 -11.12
N LYS A 123 -5.11 12.93 -11.50
CA LYS A 123 -6.35 12.34 -12.02
C LYS A 123 -6.82 13.10 -13.25
N ALA A 124 -7.16 12.37 -14.31
CA ALA A 124 -7.84 12.89 -15.48
C ALA A 124 -9.27 12.32 -15.51
N ILE A 125 -10.27 13.19 -15.63
CA ILE A 125 -11.68 12.80 -15.72
C ILE A 125 -12.28 13.39 -17.01
N PRO A 126 -13.03 12.61 -17.81
CA PRO A 126 -13.79 13.15 -18.94
C PRO A 126 -14.63 14.35 -18.51
N ALA A 127 -14.60 15.44 -19.31
CA ALA A 127 -15.22 16.70 -18.92
C ALA A 127 -16.70 16.55 -18.56
N SER A 128 -17.47 15.81 -19.37
CA SER A 128 -18.89 15.57 -19.13
C SER A 128 -19.15 14.84 -17.81
N ARG A 129 -18.30 13.88 -17.45
CA ARG A 129 -18.42 13.12 -16.19
C ARG A 129 -18.15 14.02 -14.99
N LEU A 130 -17.16 14.91 -15.08
CA LEU A 130 -16.85 15.84 -14.00
C LEU A 130 -17.96 16.88 -13.84
N GLU A 131 -18.43 17.46 -14.95
CA GLU A 131 -19.54 18.42 -14.95
C GLU A 131 -20.81 17.81 -14.34
N ALA A 132 -21.16 16.57 -14.72
CA ALA A 132 -22.30 15.85 -14.15
C ALA A 132 -22.14 15.55 -12.66
N ALA A 133 -20.89 15.35 -12.17
CA ALA A 133 -20.63 15.17 -10.75
C ALA A 133 -20.75 16.49 -9.98
N LEU A 134 -20.17 17.58 -10.50
CA LEU A 134 -20.24 18.92 -9.92
C LEU A 134 -21.68 19.46 -9.87
N ALA A 135 -22.51 19.14 -10.86
CA ALA A 135 -23.92 19.52 -10.88
C ALA A 135 -24.74 18.91 -9.71
N LYS A 136 -24.27 17.80 -9.11
CA LYS A 136 -24.92 17.16 -7.96
C LYS A 136 -24.55 17.82 -6.62
N VAL A 137 -23.49 18.62 -6.59
CA VAL A 137 -23.10 19.38 -5.40
C VAL A 137 -24.09 20.51 -5.24
N GLY A 138 -24.84 20.56 -4.14
CA GLY A 138 -25.90 21.55 -3.93
C GLY A 138 -25.38 22.95 -3.65
N ASP A 139 -24.37 23.06 -2.79
CA ASP A 139 -23.77 24.32 -2.38
C ASP A 139 -22.92 24.94 -3.52
N PRO A 140 -23.22 26.16 -3.98
CA PRO A 140 -22.41 26.85 -4.98
C PRO A 140 -20.96 27.11 -4.55
N ALA A 141 -20.71 27.36 -3.26
CA ALA A 141 -19.37 27.64 -2.77
C ALA A 141 -18.50 26.36 -2.81
N GLU A 142 -19.00 25.26 -2.25
CA GLU A 142 -18.36 23.94 -2.36
C GLU A 142 -18.16 23.53 -3.83
N ARG A 143 -19.16 23.72 -4.69
CA ARG A 143 -19.05 23.40 -6.13
C ARG A 143 -17.93 24.20 -6.80
N GLY A 144 -17.83 25.49 -6.49
CA GLY A 144 -16.77 26.36 -7.01
C GLY A 144 -15.38 25.92 -6.55
N PHE A 145 -15.24 25.58 -5.26
CA PHE A 145 -14.02 25.04 -4.69
C PHE A 145 -13.62 23.70 -5.33
N LEU A 146 -14.56 22.77 -5.50
CA LEU A 146 -14.28 21.49 -6.15
C LEU A 146 -13.88 21.69 -7.62
N ALA A 147 -14.52 22.62 -8.33
CA ALA A 147 -14.19 22.94 -9.71
C ALA A 147 -12.79 23.56 -9.86
N SER A 148 -12.33 24.37 -8.89
CA SER A 148 -11.03 25.04 -8.95
C SER A 148 -9.82 24.10 -8.90
N HIS A 149 -10.02 22.83 -8.53
CA HIS A 149 -8.96 21.80 -8.51
C HIS A 149 -8.71 21.16 -9.87
N TRP A 150 -9.49 21.52 -10.89
CA TRP A 150 -9.44 20.91 -12.22
C TRP A 150 -9.00 21.91 -13.28
N VAL A 151 -8.00 21.53 -14.07
CA VAL A 151 -7.43 22.33 -15.14
C VAL A 151 -7.66 21.68 -16.50
N ARG A 152 -7.97 22.51 -17.50
CA ARG A 152 -7.92 22.12 -18.91
C ARG A 152 -6.47 22.16 -19.38
N THR A 153 -5.93 21.02 -19.76
CA THR A 153 -4.56 20.93 -20.27
C THR A 153 -4.53 20.57 -21.75
N ARG A 154 -3.42 20.89 -22.42
CA ARG A 154 -3.18 20.46 -23.80
C ARG A 154 -3.18 18.94 -23.94
N LYS A 155 -2.51 18.25 -23.01
CA LYS A 155 -2.29 16.79 -23.04
C LYS A 155 -3.60 16.01 -22.86
N TYR A 156 -4.39 16.37 -21.84
CA TYR A 156 -5.60 15.63 -21.47
C TYR A 156 -6.87 16.14 -22.16
N PHE A 157 -6.92 17.40 -22.57
CA PHE A 157 -8.09 17.98 -23.21
C PHE A 157 -7.89 18.25 -24.70
N ASP A 158 -6.97 19.14 -25.07
CA ASP A 158 -6.91 19.66 -26.45
C ASP A 158 -6.47 18.60 -27.47
N VAL A 159 -5.53 17.73 -27.11
CA VAL A 159 -5.05 16.66 -28.00
C VAL A 159 -6.15 15.63 -28.29
N PRO A 160 -6.88 15.09 -27.29
CA PRO A 160 -8.06 14.26 -27.56
C PRO A 160 -9.14 14.98 -28.38
N ALA A 161 -9.47 16.24 -28.03
CA ALA A 161 -10.49 17.01 -28.73
C ALA A 161 -10.18 17.20 -30.23
N LYS A 162 -8.91 17.45 -30.58
CA LYS A 162 -8.46 17.52 -31.98
C LYS A 162 -8.61 16.20 -32.75
N LYS A 163 -8.68 15.08 -32.05
CA LYS A 163 -8.92 13.74 -32.62
C LYS A 163 -10.39 13.34 -32.62
N GLY A 164 -11.30 14.27 -32.29
CA GLY A 164 -12.73 13.98 -32.18
C GLY A 164 -13.09 13.14 -30.94
N LEU A 165 -12.18 13.01 -29.97
CA LEU A 165 -12.42 12.35 -28.70
C LEU A 165 -12.79 13.37 -27.62
N GLU A 166 -13.50 12.93 -26.59
CA GLU A 166 -13.79 13.79 -25.44
C GLU A 166 -12.50 14.17 -24.70
N GLY A 167 -12.37 15.46 -24.37
CA GLY A 167 -11.29 15.96 -23.53
C GLY A 167 -11.52 15.65 -22.05
N ALA A 168 -10.44 15.41 -21.32
CA ALA A 168 -10.47 15.25 -19.88
C ALA A 168 -9.92 16.48 -19.16
N LEU A 169 -10.53 16.84 -18.04
CA LEU A 169 -9.99 17.78 -17.08
C LEU A 169 -9.04 17.05 -16.13
N PHE A 170 -7.94 17.71 -15.77
CA PHE A 170 -6.85 17.14 -14.98
C PHE A 170 -6.75 17.82 -13.63
N GLY A 171 -6.47 17.08 -12.57
CA GLY A 171 -6.23 17.60 -11.23
C GLY A 171 -5.08 16.88 -10.56
N ILE A 172 -4.44 17.58 -9.61
CA ILE A 172 -3.46 17.02 -8.69
C ILE A 172 -4.06 17.05 -7.29
N PHE A 173 -4.00 15.92 -6.60
CA PHE A 173 -4.58 15.72 -5.28
C PHE A 173 -3.52 15.22 -4.33
N MET A 174 -3.44 15.86 -3.17
CA MET A 174 -2.47 15.55 -2.16
C MET A 174 -3.15 14.87 -0.97
N ASP A 175 -2.55 13.78 -0.49
CA ASP A 175 -2.92 13.13 0.75
C ASP A 175 -2.07 13.69 1.92
N PRO A 176 -2.67 14.48 2.83
CA PRO A 176 -1.95 15.09 3.94
C PRO A 176 -1.46 14.07 4.98
N THR A 177 -2.01 12.85 4.99
CA THR A 177 -1.58 11.76 5.87
C THR A 177 -0.35 11.03 5.34
N LYS A 178 -0.02 11.19 4.05
CA LYS A 178 1.15 10.53 3.42
C LYS A 178 2.28 11.51 3.11
N CYS A 179 1.98 12.81 3.03
CA CYS A 179 2.98 13.81 2.73
C CYS A 179 3.95 13.98 3.90
N LYS A 180 5.26 13.81 3.65
CA LYS A 180 6.32 14.10 4.61
C LYS A 180 6.84 15.55 4.55
N GLY A 181 6.39 16.34 3.58
CA GLY A 181 6.79 17.73 3.42
C GLY A 181 8.22 17.92 2.89
N CYS A 182 8.76 16.96 2.13
CA CYS A 182 10.11 17.00 1.57
C CYS A 182 10.31 17.98 0.40
N ALA A 183 9.22 18.55 -0.15
CA ALA A 183 9.23 19.54 -1.24
C ALA A 183 9.77 19.09 -2.62
N GLU A 184 10.22 17.85 -2.82
CA GLU A 184 10.67 17.32 -4.12
C GLU A 184 9.70 17.62 -5.29
N CYS A 185 8.40 17.44 -5.03
CA CYS A 185 7.35 17.73 -6.01
C CYS A 185 7.26 19.22 -6.41
N VAL A 186 7.61 20.14 -5.50
CA VAL A 186 7.66 21.58 -5.73
C VAL A 186 8.93 21.94 -6.49
N GLU A 187 10.07 21.40 -6.08
CA GLU A 187 11.37 21.63 -6.70
C GLU A 187 11.34 21.21 -8.17
N VAL A 188 10.91 19.99 -8.48
CA VAL A 188 10.84 19.52 -9.87
C VAL A 188 9.86 20.33 -10.72
N CYS A 189 8.78 20.86 -10.12
CA CYS A 189 7.83 21.71 -10.83
C CYS A 189 8.43 23.09 -11.16
N ALA A 190 9.29 23.60 -10.29
CA ALA A 190 10.05 24.82 -10.52
C ALA A 190 11.17 24.62 -11.55
N ASP A 191 11.90 23.50 -11.49
CA ASP A 191 12.96 23.16 -12.45
C ASP A 191 12.45 23.03 -13.89
N LEU A 192 11.21 22.55 -14.04
CA LEU A 192 10.51 22.50 -15.34
C LEU A 192 9.91 23.85 -15.76
N GLY A 193 10.02 24.90 -14.93
CA GLY A 193 9.57 26.26 -15.22
C GLY A 193 8.05 26.48 -15.10
N TYR A 194 7.30 25.54 -14.51
CA TYR A 194 5.85 25.67 -14.38
C TYR A 194 5.44 26.42 -13.11
N HIS A 195 6.16 26.22 -12.01
CA HIS A 195 5.87 26.83 -10.70
C HIS A 195 4.39 26.67 -10.28
N ALA A 196 3.80 25.51 -10.57
CA ALA A 196 2.40 25.21 -10.28
C ALA A 196 2.19 24.68 -8.85
N LEU A 197 3.25 24.47 -8.09
CA LEU A 197 3.18 23.99 -6.70
C LEU A 197 3.99 24.93 -5.80
N ARG A 198 3.50 25.15 -4.57
CA ARG A 198 4.19 25.91 -3.53
C ARG A 198 3.98 25.25 -2.17
N MET A 199 5.01 25.19 -1.32
CA MET A 199 4.82 24.70 0.04
C MET A 199 4.01 25.71 0.87
N THR A 200 2.97 25.25 1.56
CA THR A 200 2.18 26.06 2.51
C THR A 200 2.00 25.37 3.85
N PRO A 201 1.98 26.12 4.97
CA PRO A 201 1.72 25.53 6.28
C PRO A 201 0.40 24.78 6.30
N LYS A 202 0.35 23.66 7.03
CA LYS A 202 -0.94 23.01 7.30
C LYS A 202 -1.79 23.88 8.22
N GLY A 203 -3.05 24.09 7.83
CA GLY A 203 -4.07 24.73 8.65
C GLY A 203 -4.61 23.81 9.73
#